data_AF-A0A7Y0G9N5-F1
#
_entry.id   AF-A0A7Y0G9N5-F1
#
_cell.length_a   1.000
_cell.length_b   1.000
_cell.length_c   1.000
_cell.angle_alpha   90.00
_cell.angle_beta   90.00
_cell.angle_gamma   90.00
#
_symmetry.space_group_name_H-M   'P 1'
#
loop_
_entity.id
_entity.type
_entity.pdbx_description
1 polymer ?
#
loop_
_entity_poly.entity_id
_entity_poly.type
_entity_poly.pdbx_seq_one_letter_code
_entity_poly.pdbx_strand_id
1 'polypeptide(L)'
;MTTRSLSCAGLLLATALAMPVANAQGVPPSPPPAMPTMADTKYDAALVVRDGSATASDGLVLNSPKDQYNGVMVSGGRSAFTLKNAQIALTGMGKNDFLGIGAGALVRDDATLVVDHVRIETSGATSSALVAAENATLRVYDSTLIANGGALPVGYIRHIGPGMMEPPAPLGLDGNARTVLAMSNSRSFFYRTTIEADGWGALSTDATGGNLYLEANDCVLRVKHKGYGTYADFGAHVVLNRTVVESGGELGIIAGKARIDLNGVTGKVGRNGVMIHSVMAFDPTEMAELNLKDTTLVSAGPAILVKSANAAITIEGGAITSTSGQLLSVIKNEDPNATKTGGKPVPGVALTLRKAILKGDVANTDTDRALALKLESAQLAGALHNVVLTADAGSRWTATAASEVVLTAASVPAIDAPKGVTVRAVTADGSLKPQHIQLKSGGELIVSAR
;
A
#
# COMPACT_ATOMS: atom_id res chain seq x y z
N MET A 1 -51.70 47.06 -39.94
CA MET A 1 -51.30 47.78 -38.72
C MET A 1 -49.81 47.57 -38.53
N THR A 2 -49.09 48.68 -38.65
CA THR A 2 -47.69 48.94 -38.27
C THR A 2 -47.41 48.42 -36.84
N THR A 3 -46.21 47.97 -36.44
CA THR A 3 -44.97 48.74 -36.28
C THR A 3 -43.80 47.86 -35.78
N ARG A 4 -42.60 48.15 -36.30
CA ARG A 4 -41.30 48.37 -35.63
C ARG A 4 -40.50 47.24 -34.94
N SER A 5 -39.29 47.11 -35.49
CA SER A 5 -38.02 46.65 -34.91
C SER A 5 -37.64 47.25 -33.56
N LEU A 6 -36.86 46.50 -32.77
CA LEU A 6 -35.72 47.04 -32.00
C LEU A 6 -34.71 45.92 -31.67
N SER A 7 -33.51 46.10 -32.22
CA SER A 7 -32.26 45.47 -31.81
C SER A 7 -31.82 45.99 -30.44
N CYS A 8 -31.24 45.14 -29.59
CA CYS A 8 -30.22 45.60 -28.66
C CYS A 8 -29.22 44.48 -28.37
N ALA A 9 -27.97 44.73 -28.75
CA ALA A 9 -26.80 43.97 -28.37
C ALA A 9 -26.53 44.16 -26.87
N GLY A 10 -26.15 43.09 -26.19
CA GLY A 10 -25.79 43.11 -24.78
C GLY A 10 -24.74 42.03 -24.49
N LEU A 11 -23.51 42.32 -24.91
CA LEU A 11 -22.30 41.61 -24.54
C LEU A 11 -22.16 41.66 -22.99
N LEU A 12 -22.43 40.56 -22.29
CA LEU A 12 -22.09 40.42 -20.88
C LEU A 12 -20.83 39.57 -20.73
N LEU A 13 -19.72 40.30 -20.73
CA LEU A 13 -18.43 39.87 -20.18
C LEU A 13 -18.64 39.60 -18.68
N ALA A 14 -18.83 38.33 -18.29
CA ALA A 14 -18.76 37.95 -16.89
C ALA A 14 -17.29 37.86 -16.49
N THR A 15 -16.76 38.96 -15.99
CA THR A 15 -15.49 39.02 -15.26
C THR A 15 -15.55 38.04 -14.09
N ALA A 16 -14.66 37.04 -14.12
CA ALA A 16 -14.37 36.18 -12.99
C ALA A 16 -13.76 37.04 -11.86
N LEU A 17 -14.62 37.54 -10.98
CA LEU A 17 -14.21 38.05 -9.68
C LEU A 17 -13.84 36.83 -8.83
N ALA A 18 -12.54 36.53 -8.78
CA ALA A 18 -11.96 35.70 -7.75
C ALA A 18 -12.29 36.32 -6.38
N MET A 19 -13.25 35.75 -5.68
CA MET A 19 -13.48 36.09 -4.28
C MET A 19 -12.35 35.46 -3.46
N PRO A 20 -11.68 36.22 -2.58
CA PRO A 20 -10.67 35.67 -1.69
C PRO A 20 -11.35 34.67 -0.75
N VAL A 21 -10.78 33.47 -0.68
CA VAL A 21 -11.14 32.48 0.33
C VAL A 21 -10.82 33.10 1.69
N ALA A 22 -11.87 33.54 2.39
CA ALA A 22 -11.75 34.04 3.73
C ALA A 22 -11.23 32.91 4.62
N ASN A 23 -10.05 33.10 5.20
CA ASN A 23 -9.56 32.34 6.35
C ASN A 23 -10.56 32.50 7.49
N ALA A 24 -11.54 31.60 7.57
CA ALA A 24 -12.26 31.37 8.80
C ALA A 24 -11.30 30.65 9.75
N GLN A 25 -10.70 31.41 10.68
CA GLN A 25 -10.24 30.86 11.95
C GLN A 25 -11.48 30.31 12.68
N GLY A 26 -11.89 29.10 12.30
CA GLY A 26 -12.99 28.37 12.88
C GLY A 26 -12.47 27.44 13.97
N VAL A 27 -13.15 27.48 15.11
CA VAL A 27 -13.09 26.52 16.22
C VAL A 27 -12.68 25.12 15.72
N PRO A 28 -11.71 24.44 16.36
CA PRO A 28 -11.35 23.08 15.97
C PRO A 28 -12.63 22.24 15.90
N PRO A 29 -12.85 21.48 14.81
CA PRO A 29 -14.02 20.62 14.71
C PRO A 29 -14.11 19.78 15.98
N SER A 30 -15.31 19.70 16.55
CA SER A 30 -15.57 18.79 17.66
C SER A 30 -14.99 17.43 17.30
N PRO A 31 -14.29 16.75 18.23
CA PRO A 31 -13.79 15.41 17.95
C PRO A 31 -14.95 14.60 17.38
N PRO A 32 -14.76 13.87 16.25
CA PRO A 32 -15.80 12.99 15.77
C PRO A 32 -16.24 12.09 16.94
N PRO A 33 -17.55 11.83 17.09
CA PRO A 33 -18.03 10.99 18.18
C PRO A 33 -17.23 9.69 18.18
N ALA A 34 -16.78 9.27 19.36
CA ALA A 34 -16.01 8.04 19.50
C ALA A 34 -16.79 6.88 18.88
N MET A 35 -16.15 6.09 18.02
CA MET A 35 -16.80 4.91 17.47
C MET A 35 -17.20 3.95 18.59
N PRO A 36 -18.35 3.27 18.47
CA PRO A 36 -18.65 2.15 19.36
C PRO A 36 -17.55 1.10 19.20
N THR A 37 -17.19 0.44 20.30
CA THR A 37 -16.29 -0.71 20.24
C THR A 37 -17.01 -1.89 19.55
N MET A 38 -16.27 -2.87 19.02
CA MET A 38 -16.92 -4.09 18.52
C MET A 38 -17.66 -4.83 19.65
N ALA A 39 -17.18 -4.74 20.90
CA ALA A 39 -17.86 -5.31 22.08
C ALA A 39 -19.26 -4.69 22.30
N ASP A 40 -19.41 -3.38 22.10
CA ASP A 40 -20.68 -2.65 22.27
C ASP A 40 -21.59 -2.72 21.03
N THR A 41 -21.09 -3.29 19.93
CA THR A 41 -21.79 -3.34 18.65
C THR A 41 -22.76 -4.53 18.60
N LYS A 42 -24.02 -4.24 18.26
CA LYS A 42 -25.01 -5.28 17.97
C LYS A 42 -24.86 -5.74 16.52
N TYR A 43 -24.54 -7.02 16.36
CA TYR A 43 -24.43 -7.67 15.06
C TYR A 43 -25.69 -8.47 14.74
N ASP A 44 -26.04 -8.49 13.46
CA ASP A 44 -27.01 -9.41 12.92
C ASP A 44 -26.28 -10.38 11.97
N ALA A 45 -26.51 -11.69 12.15
CA ALA A 45 -25.82 -12.70 11.37
C ALA A 45 -26.68 -13.95 11.16
N ALA A 46 -26.43 -14.69 10.07
CA ALA A 46 -27.13 -15.95 9.82
C ALA A 46 -26.70 -17.04 10.79
N LEU A 47 -25.41 -17.10 11.09
CA LEU A 47 -24.85 -18.04 12.05
C LEU A 47 -23.97 -17.30 13.06
N VAL A 48 -24.25 -17.49 14.34
CA VAL A 48 -23.49 -16.90 15.45
C VAL A 48 -22.91 -18.03 16.31
N VAL A 49 -21.60 -18.01 16.49
CA VAL A 49 -20.85 -18.96 17.32
C VAL A 49 -20.18 -18.20 18.46
N ARG A 50 -20.52 -18.56 19.70
CA ARG A 50 -20.01 -17.92 20.93
C ARG A 50 -19.66 -18.95 22.00
N ASP A 51 -18.70 -18.59 22.85
CA ASP A 51 -18.38 -19.22 24.14
C ASP A 51 -18.24 -20.75 24.16
N GLY A 52 -17.41 -21.31 23.28
CA GLY A 52 -16.95 -22.70 23.42
C GLY A 52 -17.83 -23.76 22.76
N SER A 53 -18.80 -23.36 21.93
CA SER A 53 -19.48 -24.28 21.02
C SER A 53 -18.59 -24.57 19.81
N ALA A 54 -17.75 -25.61 19.89
CA ALA A 54 -17.08 -26.15 18.71
C ALA A 54 -18.16 -26.66 17.76
N THR A 55 -18.48 -25.85 16.76
CA THR A 55 -19.42 -26.18 15.70
C THR A 55 -18.64 -26.15 14.39
N ALA A 56 -18.98 -27.04 13.49
CA ALA A 56 -18.57 -26.96 12.10
C ALA A 56 -19.84 -26.82 11.27
N SER A 57 -19.74 -26.13 10.15
CA SER A 57 -20.77 -26.19 9.13
C SER A 57 -20.15 -26.69 7.85
N ASP A 58 -20.79 -27.70 7.26
CA ASP A 58 -20.41 -28.30 5.99
C ASP A 58 -21.60 -28.11 5.03
N GLY A 59 -21.35 -27.54 3.85
CA GLY A 59 -22.37 -27.36 2.82
C GLY A 59 -23.33 -26.19 3.06
N LEU A 60 -22.99 -25.20 3.91
CA LEU A 60 -23.83 -24.02 4.10
C LEU A 60 -24.03 -23.27 2.78
N VAL A 61 -25.29 -23.04 2.41
CA VAL A 61 -25.66 -22.12 1.32
C VAL A 61 -26.45 -20.96 1.90
N LEU A 62 -25.91 -19.75 1.77
CA LEU A 62 -26.52 -18.52 2.27
C LEU A 62 -26.59 -17.49 1.16
N ASN A 63 -27.79 -16.97 0.89
CA ASN A 63 -28.01 -15.83 0.00
C ASN A 63 -28.83 -14.80 0.77
N SER A 64 -28.36 -13.56 0.88
CA SER A 64 -29.11 -12.51 1.59
C SER A 64 -28.89 -11.12 0.97
N PRO A 65 -29.97 -10.37 0.69
CA PRO A 65 -29.89 -8.98 0.28
C PRO A 65 -29.92 -8.00 1.44
N LYS A 66 -29.93 -8.49 2.69
CA LYS A 66 -30.12 -7.65 3.87
C LYS A 66 -28.89 -6.78 4.13
N ASP A 67 -29.10 -5.48 4.28
CA ASP A 67 -28.06 -4.55 4.71
C ASP A 67 -27.61 -4.86 6.15
N GLN A 68 -26.34 -4.57 6.44
CA GLN A 68 -25.74 -4.68 7.78
C GLN A 68 -25.85 -6.09 8.36
N TYR A 69 -25.81 -7.10 7.48
CA TYR A 69 -26.00 -8.50 7.82
C TYR A 69 -24.75 -9.32 7.55
N ASN A 70 -24.27 -10.01 8.58
CA ASN A 70 -23.13 -10.91 8.46
C ASN A 70 -23.58 -12.33 8.06
N GLY A 71 -22.74 -13.07 7.35
CA GLY A 71 -23.01 -14.48 7.09
C GLY A 71 -22.74 -15.32 8.33
N VAL A 72 -21.46 -15.44 8.68
CA VAL A 72 -21.01 -16.16 9.87
C VAL A 72 -20.30 -15.19 10.82
N MET A 73 -20.65 -15.22 12.10
CA MET A 73 -19.97 -14.48 13.15
C MET A 73 -19.44 -15.45 14.21
N VAL A 74 -18.13 -15.41 14.45
CA VAL A 74 -17.46 -16.22 15.47
C VAL A 74 -16.77 -15.30 16.48
N SER A 75 -17.10 -15.42 17.76
CA SER A 75 -16.51 -14.59 18.81
C SER A 75 -16.30 -15.34 20.13
N GLY A 76 -15.39 -14.83 20.96
CA GLY A 76 -15.05 -15.34 22.29
C GLY A 76 -13.87 -16.31 22.25
N GLY A 77 -12.88 -16.12 23.12
CA GLY A 77 -11.58 -16.81 23.08
C GLY A 77 -11.59 -18.33 23.28
N ARG A 78 -12.75 -18.92 23.59
CA ARG A 78 -12.95 -20.39 23.62
C ARG A 78 -13.60 -20.94 22.36
N SER A 79 -13.98 -20.08 21.41
CA SER A 79 -14.68 -20.46 20.19
C SER A 79 -13.70 -20.82 19.08
N ALA A 80 -13.83 -22.04 18.56
CA ALA A 80 -13.18 -22.49 17.34
C ALA A 80 -14.26 -23.02 16.39
N PHE A 81 -14.33 -22.46 15.18
CA PHE A 81 -15.33 -22.82 14.18
C PHE A 81 -14.67 -23.22 12.86
N THR A 82 -15.24 -24.21 12.18
CA THR A 82 -14.81 -24.59 10.83
C THR A 82 -15.98 -24.47 9.85
N LEU A 83 -15.81 -23.63 8.83
CA LEU A 83 -16.72 -23.48 7.71
C LEU A 83 -16.15 -24.23 6.50
N LYS A 84 -16.87 -25.25 6.02
CA LYS A 84 -16.45 -26.14 4.93
C LYS A 84 -17.48 -26.21 3.81
N ASN A 85 -16.99 -26.33 2.58
CA ASN A 85 -17.81 -26.57 1.37
C ASN A 85 -19.01 -25.60 1.25
N ALA A 86 -18.85 -24.36 1.70
CA ALA A 86 -19.93 -23.41 1.84
C ALA A 86 -19.96 -22.39 0.69
N GLN A 87 -21.14 -21.83 0.43
CA GLN A 87 -21.38 -20.75 -0.51
C GLN A 87 -22.15 -19.64 0.21
N ILE A 88 -21.54 -18.47 0.33
CA ILE A 88 -22.16 -17.28 0.94
C ILE A 88 -22.18 -16.17 -0.10
N ALA A 89 -23.37 -15.66 -0.43
CA ALA A 89 -23.56 -14.50 -1.29
C ALA A 89 -24.37 -13.42 -0.56
N LEU A 90 -23.76 -12.26 -0.32
CA LEU A 90 -24.40 -11.12 0.35
C LEU A 90 -24.42 -9.91 -0.59
N THR A 91 -25.59 -9.35 -0.86
CA THR A 91 -25.72 -8.17 -1.74
C THR A 91 -26.09 -6.89 -0.98
N GLY A 92 -26.38 -6.99 0.31
CA GLY A 92 -26.65 -5.84 1.16
C GLY A 92 -25.38 -5.02 1.45
N MET A 93 -25.57 -3.74 1.72
CA MET A 93 -24.51 -2.83 2.11
C MET A 93 -23.98 -3.14 3.52
N GLY A 94 -22.67 -3.00 3.73
CA GLY A 94 -22.11 -2.92 5.07
C GLY A 94 -22.47 -1.61 5.76
N LYS A 95 -21.83 -1.34 6.90
CA LYS A 95 -22.00 -0.07 7.62
C LYS A 95 -20.69 0.60 7.97
N ASN A 96 -19.76 -0.22 8.42
CA ASN A 96 -18.49 0.22 8.98
C ASN A 96 -17.52 -0.95 8.88
N ASP A 97 -16.49 -0.79 8.08
CA ASP A 97 -15.47 -1.79 7.84
C ASP A 97 -14.65 -2.06 9.11
N PHE A 98 -14.40 -1.03 9.94
CA PHE A 98 -13.75 -1.17 11.25
C PHE A 98 -14.57 -1.96 12.28
N LEU A 99 -15.84 -2.24 12.01
CA LEU A 99 -16.67 -3.10 12.85
C LEU A 99 -16.96 -4.45 12.20
N GLY A 100 -16.57 -4.65 10.94
CA GLY A 100 -16.88 -5.86 10.16
C GLY A 100 -18.38 -6.08 9.92
N ILE A 101 -19.21 -5.03 9.97
CA ILE A 101 -20.65 -5.12 9.77
C ILE A 101 -20.95 -5.35 8.29
N GLY A 102 -21.67 -6.42 7.97
CA GLY A 102 -22.00 -6.81 6.60
C GLY A 102 -20.97 -7.72 5.95
N ALA A 103 -20.04 -8.29 6.72
CA ALA A 103 -19.04 -9.21 6.21
C ALA A 103 -19.60 -10.63 6.00
N GLY A 104 -19.12 -11.31 4.95
CA GLY A 104 -19.44 -12.71 4.69
C GLY A 104 -19.11 -13.61 5.89
N ALA A 105 -17.92 -13.46 6.46
CA ALA A 105 -17.63 -13.92 7.80
C ALA A 105 -16.81 -12.91 8.62
N LEU A 106 -17.13 -12.83 9.91
CA LEU A 106 -16.43 -12.05 10.93
C LEU A 106 -15.92 -12.99 12.03
N VAL A 107 -14.62 -12.97 12.29
CA VAL A 107 -13.99 -13.62 13.45
C VAL A 107 -13.35 -12.58 14.34
N ARG A 108 -13.66 -12.61 15.65
CA ARG A 108 -13.18 -11.61 16.60
C ARG A 108 -13.01 -12.18 18.01
N ASP A 109 -12.55 -11.35 18.93
CA ASP A 109 -12.54 -11.58 20.39
C ASP A 109 -11.84 -12.92 20.74
N ASP A 110 -10.56 -13.01 20.37
CA ASP A 110 -9.66 -14.16 20.57
C ASP A 110 -10.15 -15.49 19.92
N ALA A 111 -11.23 -15.47 19.14
CA ALA A 111 -11.76 -16.67 18.51
C ALA A 111 -10.92 -17.17 17.33
N THR A 112 -11.14 -18.43 16.94
CA THR A 112 -10.53 -19.03 15.75
C THR A 112 -11.57 -19.43 14.71
N LEU A 113 -11.33 -19.06 13.45
CA LEU A 113 -12.12 -19.48 12.29
C LEU A 113 -11.23 -20.18 11.26
N VAL A 114 -11.64 -21.39 10.85
CA VAL A 114 -11.09 -22.10 9.70
C VAL A 114 -12.12 -22.06 8.56
N VAL A 115 -11.70 -21.64 7.38
CA VAL A 115 -12.48 -21.59 6.14
C VAL A 115 -11.81 -22.50 5.13
N ASP A 116 -12.52 -23.50 4.60
CA ASP A 116 -11.92 -24.55 3.78
C ASP A 116 -12.86 -24.97 2.64
N HIS A 117 -12.41 -24.84 1.38
CA HIS A 117 -13.23 -25.05 0.18
C HIS A 117 -14.52 -24.21 0.16
N VAL A 118 -14.43 -22.93 0.53
CA VAL A 118 -15.58 -22.02 0.62
C VAL A 118 -15.53 -20.97 -0.49
N ARG A 119 -16.71 -20.58 -0.97
CA ARG A 119 -16.90 -19.38 -1.79
C ARG A 119 -17.68 -18.32 -1.02
N ILE A 120 -17.09 -17.15 -0.83
CA ILE A 120 -17.77 -15.98 -0.27
C ILE A 120 -17.74 -14.86 -1.30
N GLU A 121 -18.92 -14.36 -1.67
CA GLU A 121 -19.08 -13.21 -2.56
C GLU A 121 -19.93 -12.13 -1.91
N THR A 122 -19.42 -10.91 -1.90
CA THR A 122 -20.14 -9.73 -1.43
C THR A 122 -20.27 -8.68 -2.52
N SER A 123 -21.40 -7.96 -2.57
CA SER A 123 -21.69 -6.93 -3.58
C SER A 123 -22.30 -5.64 -3.01
N GLY A 124 -22.01 -5.35 -1.73
CA GLY A 124 -22.36 -4.10 -1.09
C GLY A 124 -21.13 -3.22 -0.83
N ALA A 125 -21.33 -1.90 -0.79
CA ALA A 125 -20.29 -1.01 -0.29
C ALA A 125 -19.95 -1.38 1.17
N THR A 126 -18.66 -1.31 1.55
CA THR A 126 -18.09 -1.73 2.84
C THR A 126 -18.30 -3.20 3.24
N SER A 127 -18.87 -4.03 2.37
CA SER A 127 -19.12 -5.45 2.65
C SER A 127 -17.90 -6.28 2.26
N SER A 128 -17.10 -6.69 3.24
CA SER A 128 -15.95 -7.58 3.05
C SER A 128 -16.38 -9.04 2.91
N ALA A 129 -15.59 -9.86 2.22
CA ALA A 129 -15.77 -11.31 2.27
C ALA A 129 -15.38 -11.84 3.65
N LEU A 130 -14.24 -11.40 4.20
CA LEU A 130 -13.74 -11.80 5.52
C LEU A 130 -13.23 -10.63 6.34
N VAL A 131 -13.53 -10.64 7.63
CA VAL A 131 -12.94 -9.74 8.62
C VAL A 131 -12.41 -10.53 9.81
N ALA A 132 -11.16 -10.23 10.21
CA ALA A 132 -10.54 -10.77 11.42
C ALA A 132 -10.14 -9.61 12.34
N ALA A 133 -10.49 -9.67 13.62
CA ALA A 133 -10.25 -8.57 14.55
C ALA A 133 -10.02 -9.05 15.98
N GLU A 134 -9.68 -8.14 16.89
CA GLU A 134 -9.58 -8.38 18.34
C GLU A 134 -8.85 -9.67 18.70
N ASN A 135 -7.58 -9.78 18.31
CA ASN A 135 -6.69 -10.93 18.54
C ASN A 135 -7.14 -12.27 17.91
N ALA A 136 -8.20 -12.28 17.10
CA ALA A 136 -8.68 -13.50 16.46
C ALA A 136 -7.66 -14.15 15.52
N THR A 137 -7.83 -15.46 15.31
CA THR A 137 -7.08 -16.21 14.31
C THR A 137 -7.96 -16.69 13.17
N LEU A 138 -7.59 -16.36 11.94
CA LEU A 138 -8.26 -16.77 10.71
C LEU A 138 -7.33 -17.67 9.89
N ARG A 139 -7.81 -18.84 9.45
CA ARG A 139 -7.11 -19.71 8.50
C ARG A 139 -8.00 -20.05 7.33
N VAL A 140 -7.53 -19.82 6.11
CA VAL A 140 -8.30 -19.99 4.88
C VAL A 140 -7.55 -20.91 3.92
N TYR A 141 -8.24 -21.93 3.42
CA TYR A 141 -7.70 -22.96 2.54
C TYR A 141 -8.58 -23.12 1.30
N ASP A 142 -7.94 -23.21 0.13
CA ASP A 142 -8.57 -23.70 -1.11
C ASP A 142 -9.91 -23.00 -1.44
N SER A 143 -9.98 -21.70 -1.18
CA SER A 143 -11.24 -20.93 -1.18
C SER A 143 -11.23 -19.82 -2.23
N THR A 144 -12.41 -19.24 -2.49
CA THR A 144 -12.59 -18.07 -3.35
C THR A 144 -13.33 -16.97 -2.59
N LEU A 145 -12.71 -15.80 -2.49
CA LEU A 145 -13.23 -14.65 -1.76
C LEU A 145 -13.37 -13.48 -2.73
N ILE A 146 -14.55 -12.89 -2.83
CA ILE A 146 -14.84 -11.81 -3.79
C ILE A 146 -15.57 -10.69 -3.06
N ALA A 147 -15.09 -9.46 -3.20
CA ALA A 147 -15.84 -8.27 -2.85
C ALA A 147 -15.96 -7.35 -4.07
N ASN A 148 -17.18 -7.24 -4.59
CA ASN A 148 -17.48 -6.44 -5.79
C ASN A 148 -17.68 -4.95 -5.49
N GLY A 149 -17.73 -4.55 -4.20
CA GLY A 149 -18.22 -3.23 -3.82
C GLY A 149 -19.70 -3.05 -4.17
N GLY A 150 -20.23 -1.83 -4.02
CA GLY A 150 -21.63 -1.53 -4.33
C GLY A 150 -21.89 -0.04 -4.50
N ALA A 151 -23.14 0.37 -4.72
CA ALA A 151 -23.47 1.80 -4.77
C ALA A 151 -23.26 2.45 -3.40
N LEU A 152 -22.66 3.64 -3.36
CA LEU A 152 -22.58 4.43 -2.14
C LEU A 152 -23.95 5.05 -1.81
N PRO A 153 -24.27 5.31 -0.53
CA PRO A 153 -25.47 6.02 -0.15
C PRO A 153 -25.58 7.39 -0.83
N VAL A 154 -26.80 7.79 -1.20
CA VAL A 154 -27.06 9.13 -1.75
C VAL A 154 -26.61 10.19 -0.74
N GLY A 155 -25.81 11.14 -1.20
CA GLY A 155 -25.29 12.22 -0.36
C GLY A 155 -24.09 11.83 0.50
N TYR A 156 -23.50 10.65 0.33
CA TYR A 156 -22.22 10.32 0.96
C TYR A 156 -21.14 11.33 0.56
N ILE A 157 -20.48 11.91 1.57
CA ILE A 157 -19.34 12.80 1.40
C ILE A 157 -18.10 12.06 1.91
N ARG A 158 -17.13 11.92 1.01
CA ARG A 158 -15.84 11.30 1.32
C ARG A 158 -15.16 12.04 2.48
N HIS A 159 -14.68 11.26 3.44
CA HIS A 159 -13.92 11.74 4.59
C HIS A 159 -12.93 10.67 5.02
N ILE A 160 -11.95 11.06 5.83
CA ILE A 160 -10.95 10.13 6.40
C ILE A 160 -11.34 9.84 7.84
N GLY A 161 -11.44 8.56 8.20
CA GLY A 161 -11.67 8.10 9.57
C GLY A 161 -12.79 7.05 9.69
N PRO A 162 -13.28 6.82 10.92
CA PRO A 162 -14.47 6.04 11.23
C PRO A 162 -15.61 6.08 10.21
N GLY A 163 -16.00 4.92 9.67
CA GLY A 163 -17.14 4.83 8.74
C GLY A 163 -16.84 5.34 7.32
N MET A 164 -15.56 5.52 6.99
CA MET A 164 -15.11 5.74 5.62
C MET A 164 -15.55 4.58 4.71
N MET A 165 -16.10 4.91 3.55
CA MET A 165 -16.61 3.93 2.58
C MET A 165 -15.78 3.89 1.30
N GLU A 166 -14.74 4.71 1.19
CA GLU A 166 -13.85 4.81 0.04
C GLU A 166 -12.41 5.00 0.52
N PRO A 167 -11.38 4.59 -0.24
CA PRO A 167 -10.00 4.86 0.15
C PRO A 167 -9.72 6.36 0.33
N PRO A 168 -8.81 6.74 1.25
CA PRO A 168 -8.36 8.13 1.37
C PRO A 168 -7.90 8.70 0.02
N ALA A 169 -8.45 9.86 -0.35
CA ALA A 169 -8.17 10.48 -1.65
C ALA A 169 -6.66 10.65 -1.97
N PRO A 170 -5.78 10.99 -1.01
CA PRO A 170 -4.34 11.11 -1.27
C PRO A 170 -3.62 9.82 -1.70
N LEU A 171 -4.23 8.65 -1.53
CA LEU A 171 -3.73 7.38 -2.07
C LEU A 171 -4.00 7.27 -3.58
N GLY A 172 -5.00 7.98 -4.09
CA GLY A 172 -5.39 7.95 -5.51
C GLY A 172 -5.97 6.61 -5.96
N LEU A 173 -6.72 5.95 -5.08
CA LEU A 173 -7.31 4.64 -5.31
C LEU A 173 -8.84 4.72 -5.56
N ASP A 174 -9.38 3.65 -6.14
CA ASP A 174 -10.82 3.47 -6.43
C ASP A 174 -11.47 2.41 -5.52
N GLY A 175 -12.80 2.32 -5.58
CA GLY A 175 -13.61 1.26 -4.95
C GLY A 175 -14.07 1.58 -3.54
N ASN A 176 -14.88 0.68 -2.97
CA ASN A 176 -15.55 0.92 -1.68
C ASN A 176 -15.73 -0.34 -0.82
N ALA A 177 -15.02 -1.41 -1.11
CA ALA A 177 -14.98 -2.61 -0.27
C ALA A 177 -13.59 -3.23 -0.29
N ARG A 178 -13.17 -3.73 0.88
CA ARG A 178 -11.96 -4.54 1.06
C ARG A 178 -12.37 -6.00 1.13
N THR A 179 -11.79 -6.87 0.32
CA THR A 179 -12.19 -8.29 0.30
C THR A 179 -11.86 -8.98 1.61
N VAL A 180 -10.66 -8.75 2.13
CA VAL A 180 -10.22 -9.17 3.45
C VAL A 180 -9.77 -7.95 4.24
N LEU A 181 -10.20 -7.86 5.49
CA LEU A 181 -9.70 -6.86 6.44
C LEU A 181 -9.27 -7.53 7.76
N ALA A 182 -7.99 -7.42 8.09
CA ALA A 182 -7.42 -7.84 9.37
C ALA A 182 -7.17 -6.63 10.27
N MET A 183 -7.58 -6.71 11.54
CA MET A 183 -7.45 -5.62 12.51
C MET A 183 -7.00 -6.10 13.89
N SER A 184 -6.59 -5.16 14.75
CA SER A 184 -6.43 -5.31 16.20
C SER A 184 -5.68 -6.58 16.63
N ASN A 185 -4.42 -6.71 16.21
CA ASN A 185 -3.51 -7.83 16.52
C ASN A 185 -4.00 -9.21 16.07
N SER A 186 -4.99 -9.29 15.16
CA SER A 186 -5.41 -10.56 14.58
C SER A 186 -4.29 -11.24 13.79
N ARG A 187 -4.45 -12.56 13.58
CA ARG A 187 -3.53 -13.37 12.78
C ARG A 187 -4.29 -14.08 11.67
N SER A 188 -3.99 -13.74 10.43
CA SER A 188 -4.69 -14.28 9.26
C SER A 188 -3.75 -15.04 8.34
N PHE A 189 -4.13 -16.26 7.95
CA PHE A 189 -3.33 -17.13 7.10
C PHE A 189 -4.17 -17.63 5.92
N PHE A 190 -3.67 -17.45 4.70
CA PHE A 190 -4.32 -17.87 3.46
C PHE A 190 -3.44 -18.86 2.69
N TYR A 191 -4.05 -19.93 2.18
CA TYR A 191 -3.37 -20.98 1.43
C TYR A 191 -4.17 -21.32 0.18
N ARG A 192 -3.54 -21.28 -1.00
CA ARG A 192 -4.16 -21.69 -2.28
C ARG A 192 -5.53 -21.07 -2.51
N THR A 193 -5.66 -19.79 -2.17
CA THR A 193 -6.94 -19.06 -2.18
C THR A 193 -6.91 -17.98 -3.25
N THR A 194 -8.04 -17.81 -3.95
CA THR A 194 -8.25 -16.68 -4.87
C THR A 194 -9.00 -15.58 -4.12
N ILE A 195 -8.46 -14.36 -4.14
CA ILE A 195 -8.99 -13.20 -3.43
C ILE A 195 -9.15 -12.07 -4.44
N GLU A 196 -10.38 -11.65 -4.70
CA GLU A 196 -10.71 -10.66 -5.71
C GLU A 196 -11.39 -9.45 -5.09
N ALA A 197 -10.92 -8.27 -5.44
CA ALA A 197 -11.55 -7.00 -5.13
C ALA A 197 -11.92 -6.27 -6.42
N ASP A 198 -13.04 -5.55 -6.39
CA ASP A 198 -13.37 -4.63 -7.48
C ASP A 198 -12.39 -3.46 -7.55
N GLY A 199 -12.22 -2.73 -6.44
CA GLY A 199 -11.28 -1.63 -6.32
C GLY A 199 -10.46 -1.74 -5.05
N TRP A 200 -10.89 -1.10 -3.97
CA TRP A 200 -10.07 -0.74 -2.80
C TRP A 200 -8.91 -1.68 -2.46
N GLY A 201 -9.17 -2.91 -2.01
CA GLY A 201 -8.09 -3.82 -1.59
C GLY A 201 -8.48 -5.29 -1.49
N ALA A 202 -7.58 -6.17 -1.90
CA ALA A 202 -7.76 -7.62 -1.72
C ALA A 202 -7.39 -8.07 -0.29
N LEU A 203 -6.16 -7.76 0.17
CA LEU A 203 -5.69 -8.04 1.52
C LEU A 203 -5.38 -6.75 2.27
N SER A 204 -6.25 -6.35 3.19
CA SER A 204 -6.08 -5.12 3.97
C SER A 204 -5.72 -5.40 5.42
N THR A 205 -4.86 -4.56 5.98
CA THR A 205 -4.74 -4.37 7.43
C THR A 205 -5.25 -2.98 7.78
N ASP A 206 -5.76 -2.83 9.00
CA ASP A 206 -6.07 -1.53 9.59
C ASP A 206 -6.08 -1.64 11.13
N ALA A 207 -6.01 -0.52 11.84
CA ALA A 207 -6.15 -0.46 13.31
C ALA A 207 -5.38 -1.59 14.07
N THR A 208 -4.11 -1.78 13.73
CA THR A 208 -3.42 -3.07 13.90
C THR A 208 -3.00 -3.41 15.32
N GLY A 209 -2.96 -2.44 16.24
CA GLY A 209 -2.57 -2.67 17.64
C GLY A 209 -1.08 -2.98 17.87
N GLY A 210 -0.25 -2.95 16.82
CA GLY A 210 1.21 -3.06 16.88
C GLY A 210 1.81 -4.45 16.64
N ASN A 211 1.00 -5.51 16.52
CA ASN A 211 1.48 -6.90 16.36
C ASN A 211 0.57 -7.75 15.43
N LEU A 212 -0.09 -7.11 14.47
CA LEU A 212 -0.93 -7.81 13.51
C LEU A 212 -0.09 -8.61 12.50
N TYR A 213 -0.52 -9.83 12.19
CA TYR A 213 0.15 -10.69 11.22
C TYR A 213 -0.81 -11.19 10.13
N LEU A 214 -0.41 -11.03 8.86
CA LEU A 214 -1.14 -11.55 7.71
C LEU A 214 -0.19 -12.28 6.78
N GLU A 215 -0.53 -13.52 6.42
CA GLU A 215 0.30 -14.33 5.52
C GLU A 215 -0.55 -14.97 4.41
N ALA A 216 -0.10 -14.90 3.17
CA ALA A 216 -0.70 -15.59 2.04
C ALA A 216 0.33 -16.47 1.31
N ASN A 217 -0.01 -17.74 1.11
CA ASN A 217 0.83 -18.76 0.50
C ASN A 217 0.15 -19.33 -0.73
N ASP A 218 0.83 -19.26 -1.88
CA ASP A 218 0.37 -19.85 -3.14
C ASP A 218 -1.02 -19.32 -3.55
N CYS A 219 -1.30 -18.05 -3.26
CA CYS A 219 -2.59 -17.41 -3.52
C CYS A 219 -2.60 -16.64 -4.85
N VAL A 220 -3.80 -16.23 -5.27
CA VAL A 220 -4.00 -15.29 -6.37
C VAL A 220 -4.78 -14.10 -5.85
N LEU A 221 -4.20 -12.90 -5.96
CA LEU A 221 -4.84 -11.63 -5.58
C LEU A 221 -5.17 -10.86 -6.86
N ARG A 222 -6.45 -10.54 -7.08
CA ARG A 222 -6.89 -9.74 -8.22
C ARG A 222 -7.63 -8.49 -7.78
N VAL A 223 -7.26 -7.37 -8.35
CA VAL A 223 -7.89 -6.08 -8.10
C VAL A 223 -8.18 -5.40 -9.43
N LYS A 224 -9.47 -5.29 -9.76
CA LYS A 224 -9.88 -4.90 -11.13
C LYS A 224 -9.55 -3.45 -11.45
N HIS A 225 -9.84 -2.54 -10.53
CA HIS A 225 -9.63 -1.10 -10.66
C HIS A 225 -8.37 -0.62 -9.95
N LYS A 226 -8.23 0.69 -9.75
CA LYS A 226 -7.04 1.29 -9.12
C LYS A 226 -7.02 1.06 -7.61
N GLY A 227 -6.95 -0.19 -7.16
CA GLY A 227 -6.79 -0.55 -5.74
C GLY A 227 -5.43 -1.15 -5.44
N TYR A 228 -5.33 -1.95 -4.36
CA TYR A 228 -4.09 -2.63 -3.99
C TYR A 228 -4.26 -4.14 -3.76
N GLY A 229 -3.24 -4.91 -4.13
CA GLY A 229 -3.18 -6.32 -3.78
C GLY A 229 -3.10 -6.55 -2.27
N THR A 230 -2.18 -5.82 -1.61
CA THR A 230 -2.04 -5.89 -0.15
C THR A 230 -1.74 -4.53 0.51
N TYR A 231 -2.09 -4.38 1.78
CA TYR A 231 -1.81 -3.18 2.58
C TYR A 231 -1.28 -3.57 3.96
N ALA A 232 -0.28 -2.85 4.46
CA ALA A 232 0.30 -3.02 5.80
C ALA A 232 0.43 -1.67 6.50
N ASP A 233 -0.10 -1.55 7.72
CA ASP A 233 -0.06 -0.30 8.48
C ASP A 233 0.16 -0.45 9.99
N PHE A 234 0.68 0.60 10.61
CA PHE A 234 0.72 0.82 12.08
C PHE A 234 1.24 -0.35 12.94
N GLY A 235 2.16 -1.16 12.43
CA GLY A 235 2.79 -2.29 13.11
C GLY A 235 2.43 -3.64 12.52
N ALA A 236 1.64 -3.68 11.44
CA ALA A 236 1.37 -4.91 10.72
C ALA A 236 2.62 -5.49 10.06
N HIS A 237 2.66 -6.82 10.02
CA HIS A 237 3.57 -7.59 9.20
C HIS A 237 2.76 -8.44 8.22
N VAL A 238 2.93 -8.16 6.93
CA VAL A 238 2.33 -8.92 5.85
C VAL A 238 3.39 -9.73 5.10
N VAL A 239 3.10 -11.01 4.83
CA VAL A 239 3.98 -11.92 4.11
C VAL A 239 3.25 -12.54 2.94
N LEU A 240 3.76 -12.37 1.73
CA LEU A 240 3.26 -13.04 0.52
C LEU A 240 4.31 -14.03 0.01
N ASN A 241 3.96 -15.31 -0.04
CA ASN A 241 4.83 -16.39 -0.52
C ASN A 241 4.23 -16.98 -1.81
N ARG A 242 5.02 -17.01 -2.90
CA ARG A 242 4.66 -17.61 -4.20
C ARG A 242 3.27 -17.21 -4.70
N THR A 243 2.89 -15.98 -4.41
CA THR A 243 1.55 -15.43 -4.68
C THR A 243 1.59 -14.64 -5.98
N VAL A 244 0.52 -14.74 -6.77
CA VAL A 244 0.31 -13.92 -7.96
C VAL A 244 -0.53 -12.70 -7.57
N VAL A 245 -0.10 -11.51 -7.99
CA VAL A 245 -0.82 -10.26 -7.76
C VAL A 245 -1.06 -9.54 -9.08
N GLU A 246 -2.33 -9.32 -9.40
CA GLU A 246 -2.78 -8.53 -10.55
C GLU A 246 -3.62 -7.37 -10.02
N SER A 247 -3.19 -6.13 -10.24
CA SER A 247 -3.89 -4.96 -9.71
C SER A 247 -3.93 -3.82 -10.71
N GLY A 248 -5.09 -3.20 -10.90
CA GLY A 248 -5.19 -1.95 -11.66
C GLY A 248 -4.48 -0.77 -10.97
N GLY A 249 -4.14 -0.89 -9.68
CA GLY A 249 -3.39 0.10 -8.93
C GLY A 249 -2.03 -0.43 -8.47
N GLU A 250 -1.87 -0.62 -7.16
CA GLU A 250 -0.61 -0.96 -6.50
C GLU A 250 -0.50 -2.49 -6.24
N LEU A 251 0.71 -3.06 -6.19
CA LEU A 251 0.89 -4.44 -5.67
C LEU A 251 0.71 -4.43 -4.15
N GLY A 252 1.43 -3.51 -3.48
CA GLY A 252 1.43 -3.37 -2.03
C GLY A 252 1.45 -1.91 -1.60
N ILE A 253 0.94 -1.63 -0.40
CA ILE A 253 1.10 -0.33 0.25
C ILE A 253 1.57 -0.53 1.69
N ILE A 254 2.53 0.27 2.13
CA ILE A 254 2.97 0.36 3.52
C ILE A 254 2.68 1.75 4.07
N ALA A 255 2.00 1.83 5.21
CA ALA A 255 1.73 3.07 5.91
C ALA A 255 2.42 3.10 7.29
N GLY A 256 3.35 4.05 7.44
CA GLY A 256 4.12 4.27 8.66
C GLY A 256 4.98 3.07 9.05
N LYS A 257 5.11 2.81 10.35
CA LYS A 257 5.85 1.65 10.86
C LYS A 257 5.14 0.33 10.55
N ALA A 258 5.36 -0.26 9.39
CA ALA A 258 4.84 -1.58 9.04
C ALA A 258 5.78 -2.33 8.09
N ARG A 259 5.51 -3.62 7.87
CA ARG A 259 6.39 -4.50 7.10
C ARG A 259 5.64 -5.31 6.05
N ILE A 260 6.23 -5.39 4.85
CA ILE A 260 5.83 -6.34 3.81
C ILE A 260 7.03 -7.20 3.38
N ASP A 261 6.86 -8.52 3.39
CA ASP A 261 7.79 -9.48 2.78
C ASP A 261 7.15 -10.14 1.55
N LEU A 262 7.80 -10.03 0.39
CA LEU A 262 7.40 -10.62 -0.88
C LEU A 262 8.43 -11.70 -1.27
N ASN A 263 8.04 -12.98 -1.19
CA ASN A 263 8.93 -14.12 -1.42
C ASN A 263 8.46 -14.93 -2.63
N GLY A 264 9.16 -14.83 -3.76
CA GLY A 264 8.78 -15.52 -4.99
C GLY A 264 7.45 -15.02 -5.58
N VAL A 265 7.08 -13.76 -5.31
CA VAL A 265 5.82 -13.17 -5.80
C VAL A 265 5.93 -12.86 -7.30
N THR A 266 4.84 -13.04 -8.03
CA THR A 266 4.70 -12.57 -9.41
C THR A 266 3.64 -11.47 -9.48
N GLY A 267 4.04 -10.26 -9.85
CA GLY A 267 3.19 -9.07 -9.83
C GLY A 267 3.08 -8.38 -11.20
N LYS A 268 1.87 -8.00 -11.59
CA LYS A 268 1.62 -7.09 -12.71
C LYS A 268 0.62 -6.01 -12.31
N VAL A 269 1.05 -4.75 -12.32
CA VAL A 269 0.27 -3.66 -11.72
C VAL A 269 0.19 -2.40 -12.56
N GLY A 270 -0.97 -1.74 -12.51
CA GLY A 270 -1.31 -0.57 -13.32
C GLY A 270 -0.74 0.75 -12.81
N ARG A 271 -0.17 0.79 -11.60
CA ARG A 271 0.51 1.95 -11.02
C ARG A 271 1.88 1.53 -10.48
N ASN A 272 2.17 1.72 -9.20
CA ASN A 272 3.47 1.42 -8.63
C ASN A 272 3.50 -0.05 -8.17
N GLY A 273 4.70 -0.61 -8.08
CA GLY A 273 4.86 -1.89 -7.39
C GLY A 273 4.45 -1.75 -5.93
N VAL A 274 5.27 -1.06 -5.14
CA VAL A 274 4.93 -0.77 -3.74
C VAL A 274 4.93 0.73 -3.48
N MET A 275 3.85 1.23 -2.86
CA MET A 275 3.80 2.59 -2.32
C MET A 275 4.09 2.56 -0.82
N ILE A 276 5.04 3.37 -0.36
CA ILE A 276 5.34 3.57 1.06
C ILE A 276 5.02 5.01 1.41
N HIS A 277 4.21 5.24 2.43
CA HIS A 277 3.87 6.59 2.88
C HIS A 277 3.76 6.63 4.41
N SER A 278 3.79 7.83 4.99
CA SER A 278 3.57 8.04 6.41
C SER A 278 2.66 9.25 6.60
N VAL A 279 1.56 9.04 7.33
CA VAL A 279 0.54 10.05 7.64
C VAL A 279 0.21 9.98 9.11
N MET A 280 -0.05 11.14 9.70
CA MET A 280 -0.48 11.28 11.11
C MET A 280 0.47 10.66 12.15
N ALA A 281 1.73 10.39 11.80
CA ALA A 281 2.64 9.79 12.76
C ALA A 281 3.04 10.78 13.84
N PHE A 282 2.96 10.36 15.10
CA PHE A 282 3.46 11.11 16.23
C PHE A 282 5.00 11.10 16.30
N ASP A 283 5.62 10.06 15.74
CA ASP A 283 7.06 9.90 15.67
C ASP A 283 7.54 10.01 14.21
N PRO A 284 8.24 11.10 13.82
CA PRO A 284 8.74 11.27 12.45
C PRO A 284 9.93 10.34 12.12
N THR A 285 10.42 9.56 13.08
CA THR A 285 11.48 8.56 12.90
C THR A 285 10.96 7.16 12.63
N GLU A 286 9.62 6.97 12.65
CA GLU A 286 9.02 5.69 12.29
C GLU A 286 9.49 5.22 10.90
N MET A 287 9.59 3.90 10.72
CA MET A 287 10.21 3.33 9.53
C MET A 287 9.44 2.11 9.01
N ALA A 288 9.18 2.12 7.72
CA ALA A 288 8.65 0.99 6.98
C ALA A 288 9.75 -0.03 6.64
N GLU A 289 9.40 -1.30 6.57
CA GLU A 289 10.28 -2.37 6.09
C GLU A 289 9.67 -3.06 4.85
N LEU A 290 10.42 -3.12 3.76
CA LEU A 290 10.01 -3.79 2.54
C LEU A 290 11.10 -4.77 2.09
N ASN A 291 10.76 -6.05 2.02
CA ASN A 291 11.69 -7.07 1.53
C ASN A 291 11.11 -7.77 0.30
N LEU A 292 11.85 -7.74 -0.80
CA LEU A 292 11.55 -8.49 -2.02
C LEU A 292 12.63 -9.55 -2.21
N LYS A 293 12.24 -10.81 -2.21
CA LYS A 293 13.12 -11.94 -2.50
C LYS A 293 12.59 -12.74 -3.67
N ASP A 294 13.42 -12.92 -4.70
CA ASP A 294 13.10 -13.70 -5.91
C ASP A 294 11.76 -13.28 -6.56
N THR A 295 11.39 -12.01 -6.41
CA THR A 295 10.10 -11.47 -6.87
C THR A 295 10.22 -11.03 -8.33
N THR A 296 9.21 -11.39 -9.14
CA THR A 296 9.03 -10.89 -10.50
C THR A 296 7.93 -9.83 -10.50
N LEU A 297 8.24 -8.60 -10.90
CA LEU A 297 7.31 -7.48 -10.84
C LEU A 297 7.38 -6.65 -12.13
N VAL A 298 6.21 -6.37 -12.69
CA VAL A 298 6.02 -5.37 -13.73
C VAL A 298 5.06 -4.29 -13.24
N SER A 299 5.53 -3.05 -13.16
CA SER A 299 4.72 -1.88 -12.79
C SER A 299 4.66 -0.87 -13.95
N ALA A 300 3.55 -0.15 -14.06
CA ALA A 300 3.42 0.94 -15.03
C ALA A 300 4.16 2.21 -14.55
N GLY A 301 4.03 2.54 -13.27
CA GLY A 301 4.77 3.57 -12.57
C GLY A 301 6.05 3.02 -11.91
N PRO A 302 6.68 3.79 -11.01
CA PRO A 302 7.83 3.34 -10.22
C PRO A 302 7.65 1.94 -9.64
N ALA A 303 8.70 1.13 -9.66
CA ALA A 303 8.64 -0.17 -8.97
C ALA A 303 8.43 0.03 -7.46
N ILE A 304 9.07 1.06 -6.89
CA ILE A 304 8.85 1.49 -5.51
C ILE A 304 8.68 3.01 -5.48
N LEU A 305 7.62 3.48 -4.84
CA LEU A 305 7.34 4.89 -4.59
C LEU A 305 7.33 5.14 -3.09
N VAL A 306 8.19 6.04 -2.61
CA VAL A 306 8.21 6.47 -1.21
C VAL A 306 7.76 7.93 -1.12
N LYS A 307 6.68 8.20 -0.38
CA LYS A 307 6.09 9.52 -0.20
C LYS A 307 6.29 10.00 1.23
N SER A 308 7.29 10.84 1.46
CA SER A 308 7.64 11.40 2.78
C SER A 308 7.58 10.40 3.95
N ALA A 309 8.21 9.25 3.77
CA ALA A 309 8.33 8.21 4.77
C ALA A 309 9.79 7.78 4.91
N ASN A 310 10.16 7.23 6.07
CA ASN A 310 11.41 6.53 6.22
C ASN A 310 11.20 5.05 5.87
N ALA A 311 12.18 4.43 5.22
CA ALA A 311 12.04 3.05 4.76
C ALA A 311 13.37 2.31 4.70
N ALA A 312 13.37 1.06 5.16
CA ALA A 312 14.40 0.08 4.87
C ALA A 312 13.87 -0.88 3.80
N ILE A 313 14.51 -0.89 2.63
CA ILE A 313 14.08 -1.64 1.45
C ILE A 313 15.20 -2.59 1.05
N THR A 314 14.89 -3.88 0.93
CA THR A 314 15.81 -4.90 0.41
C THR A 314 15.21 -5.55 -0.83
N ILE A 315 16.00 -5.62 -1.91
CA ILE A 315 15.68 -6.42 -3.09
C ILE A 315 16.79 -7.45 -3.26
N GLU A 316 16.45 -8.72 -3.06
CA GLU A 316 17.33 -9.87 -3.19
C GLU A 316 16.91 -10.75 -4.39
N GLY A 317 17.69 -10.69 -5.47
CA GLY A 317 17.37 -11.40 -6.72
C GLY A 317 16.08 -10.91 -7.41
N GLY A 318 15.46 -11.79 -8.19
CA GLY A 318 14.22 -11.51 -8.92
C GLY A 318 14.38 -10.67 -10.20
N ALA A 319 13.25 -10.27 -10.77
CA ALA A 319 13.18 -9.48 -11.99
C ALA A 319 12.15 -8.35 -11.82
N ILE A 320 12.61 -7.12 -11.71
CA ILE A 320 11.76 -5.95 -11.49
C ILE A 320 11.86 -5.02 -12.70
N THR A 321 10.73 -4.72 -13.30
CA THR A 321 10.61 -3.82 -14.45
C THR A 321 9.58 -2.75 -14.15
N SER A 322 10.00 -1.50 -14.30
CA SER A 322 9.13 -0.33 -14.24
C SER A 322 9.02 0.28 -15.63
N THR A 323 7.80 0.42 -16.12
CA THR A 323 7.54 1.00 -17.46
C THR A 323 7.86 2.50 -17.48
N SER A 324 7.77 3.18 -16.34
CA SER A 324 8.20 4.58 -16.21
C SER A 324 9.72 4.74 -16.17
N GLY A 325 10.48 3.64 -16.15
CA GLY A 325 11.93 3.64 -16.03
C GLY A 325 12.44 3.89 -14.60
N GLN A 326 11.57 4.10 -13.62
CA GLN A 326 11.95 4.38 -12.23
C GLN A 326 11.94 3.10 -11.39
N LEU A 327 13.10 2.70 -10.85
CA LEU A 327 13.19 1.62 -9.87
C LEU A 327 12.70 2.10 -8.50
N LEU A 328 13.19 3.26 -8.05
CA LEU A 328 12.79 3.88 -6.79
C LEU A 328 12.63 5.39 -6.98
N SER A 329 11.47 5.91 -6.60
CA SER A 329 11.22 7.35 -6.51
C SER A 329 10.88 7.73 -5.08
N VAL A 330 11.69 8.61 -4.48
CA VAL A 330 11.42 9.21 -3.17
C VAL A 330 10.97 10.64 -3.40
N ILE A 331 9.75 10.97 -2.96
CA ILE A 331 9.10 12.25 -3.23
C ILE A 331 8.47 12.86 -1.98
N LYS A 332 8.21 14.17 -2.03
CA LYS A 332 7.37 14.82 -1.03
C LYS A 332 5.95 14.29 -1.10
N ASN A 333 5.35 13.99 0.06
CA ASN A 333 3.94 13.67 0.14
C ASN A 333 3.10 14.96 0.17
N GLU A 334 2.20 15.10 -0.80
CA GLU A 334 1.27 16.23 -0.92
C GLU A 334 0.06 16.11 0.00
N ASP A 335 -0.10 14.98 0.70
CA ASP A 335 -1.13 14.82 1.72
C ASP A 335 -0.95 15.85 2.85
N PRO A 336 -1.97 16.66 3.19
CA PRO A 336 -1.94 17.56 4.34
C PRO A 336 -1.58 16.83 5.66
N ASN A 337 -2.00 15.58 5.79
CA ASN A 337 -1.74 14.73 6.95
C ASN A 337 -0.38 14.02 6.90
N ALA A 338 0.43 14.23 5.86
CA ALA A 338 1.76 13.61 5.76
C ALA A 338 2.63 13.98 6.97
N THR A 339 3.32 12.97 7.50
CA THR A 339 4.21 13.13 8.67
C THR A 339 5.30 14.15 8.38
N LYS A 340 5.30 15.23 9.18
CA LYS A 340 6.26 16.33 9.06
C LYS A 340 7.49 16.04 9.91
N THR A 341 8.67 16.21 9.33
CA THR A 341 9.95 16.08 10.07
C THR A 341 10.20 17.27 11.00
N GLY A 342 9.64 18.44 10.67
CA GLY A 342 9.91 19.69 11.37
C GLY A 342 11.38 20.12 11.29
N GLY A 343 12.10 19.70 10.24
CA GLY A 343 13.53 19.94 10.08
C GLY A 343 14.43 19.08 10.97
N LYS A 344 13.86 18.15 11.74
CA LYS A 344 14.63 17.21 12.56
C LYS A 344 15.31 16.17 11.67
N PRO A 345 16.52 15.71 12.02
CA PRO A 345 17.12 14.53 11.39
C PRO A 345 16.21 13.32 11.54
N VAL A 346 16.00 12.60 10.44
CA VAL A 346 15.21 11.37 10.38
C VAL A 346 15.99 10.28 9.63
N PRO A 347 15.66 8.99 9.79
CA PRO A 347 16.40 7.91 9.15
C PRO A 347 16.48 8.01 7.62
N GLY A 348 15.44 8.54 6.97
CA GLY A 348 15.35 8.62 5.51
C GLY A 348 15.09 7.26 4.88
N VAL A 349 15.57 7.07 3.65
CA VAL A 349 15.33 5.85 2.87
C VAL A 349 16.65 5.13 2.64
N ALA A 350 16.68 3.82 2.93
CA ALA A 350 17.80 2.93 2.64
C ALA A 350 17.33 1.82 1.68
N LEU A 351 17.90 1.81 0.47
CA LEU A 351 17.71 0.76 -0.53
C LEU A 351 18.94 -0.14 -0.59
N THR A 352 18.77 -1.44 -0.36
CA THR A 352 19.80 -2.46 -0.56
C THR A 352 19.42 -3.35 -1.73
N LEU A 353 20.29 -3.40 -2.75
CA LEU A 353 20.21 -4.36 -3.84
C LEU A 353 21.22 -5.46 -3.57
N ARG A 354 20.75 -6.71 -3.46
CA ARG A 354 21.59 -7.87 -3.15
C ARG A 354 21.44 -8.93 -4.23
N LYS A 355 22.56 -9.39 -4.79
CA LYS A 355 22.57 -10.49 -5.78
C LYS A 355 21.54 -10.30 -6.90
N ALA A 356 21.30 -9.05 -7.29
CA ALA A 356 20.26 -8.66 -8.23
C ALA A 356 20.90 -7.97 -9.43
N ILE A 357 20.29 -8.13 -10.60
CA ILE A 357 20.67 -7.42 -11.83
C ILE A 357 19.44 -6.65 -12.30
N LEU A 358 19.43 -5.34 -12.03
CA LEU A 358 18.26 -4.49 -12.21
C LEU A 358 18.53 -3.32 -13.14
N LYS A 359 17.44 -2.79 -13.70
CA LYS A 359 17.43 -1.55 -14.47
C LYS A 359 16.42 -0.58 -13.89
N GLY A 360 16.73 0.70 -14.02
CA GLY A 360 15.84 1.79 -13.67
C GLY A 360 16.51 2.83 -12.79
N ASP A 361 15.99 4.04 -12.87
CA ASP A 361 16.53 5.18 -12.15
C ASP A 361 16.18 5.12 -10.67
N VAL A 362 17.04 5.71 -9.85
CA VAL A 362 16.80 5.91 -8.42
C VAL A 362 16.97 7.40 -8.12
N ALA A 363 15.88 8.03 -7.69
CA ALA A 363 15.84 9.47 -7.50
C ALA A 363 15.20 9.86 -6.17
N ASN A 364 15.75 10.89 -5.56
CA ASN A 364 15.18 11.53 -4.38
C ASN A 364 14.93 13.03 -4.61
N THR A 365 13.68 13.44 -4.44
CA THR A 365 13.25 14.84 -4.46
C THR A 365 12.63 15.28 -3.12
N ASP A 366 12.50 14.39 -2.13
CA ASP A 366 12.16 14.79 -0.75
C ASP A 366 13.40 15.33 -0.05
N THR A 367 13.52 16.65 0.00
CA THR A 367 14.66 17.34 0.63
C THR A 367 14.76 17.14 2.14
N ASP A 368 13.72 16.62 2.79
CA ASP A 368 13.74 16.38 4.24
C ASP A 368 14.41 15.04 4.61
N ARG A 369 14.63 14.17 3.63
CA ARG A 369 15.08 12.78 3.84
C ARG A 369 16.25 12.47 2.94
N ALA A 370 17.27 11.84 3.49
CA ALA A 370 18.35 11.28 2.68
C ALA A 370 17.92 9.98 2.01
N LEU A 371 18.56 9.64 0.90
CA LEU A 371 18.43 8.33 0.23
C LEU A 371 19.81 7.68 0.15
N ALA A 372 19.96 6.53 0.81
CA ALA A 372 21.13 5.67 0.70
C ALA A 372 20.85 4.48 -0.21
N LEU A 373 21.76 4.20 -1.14
CA LEU A 373 21.75 3.02 -2.00
C LEU A 373 22.98 2.17 -1.70
N LYS A 374 22.76 0.90 -1.37
CA LYS A 374 23.79 -0.10 -1.15
C LYS A 374 23.68 -1.20 -2.21
N LEU A 375 24.81 -1.50 -2.87
CA LEU A 375 24.96 -2.63 -3.79
C LEU A 375 25.79 -3.73 -3.12
N GLU A 376 25.22 -4.93 -3.02
CA GLU A 376 25.84 -6.13 -2.44
C GLU A 376 25.88 -7.27 -3.46
N SER A 377 27.03 -7.46 -4.11
CA SER A 377 27.18 -8.37 -5.26
C SER A 377 26.07 -8.16 -6.30
N ALA A 378 25.74 -6.90 -6.58
CA ALA A 378 24.59 -6.50 -7.39
C ALA A 378 24.97 -5.60 -8.56
N GLN A 379 24.14 -5.60 -9.61
CA GLN A 379 24.30 -4.76 -10.78
C GLN A 379 23.07 -3.87 -10.97
N LEU A 380 23.30 -2.57 -11.13
CA LEU A 380 22.26 -1.59 -11.45
C LEU A 380 22.64 -0.83 -12.72
N ALA A 381 21.71 -0.68 -13.66
CA ALA A 381 21.82 0.25 -14.76
C ALA A 381 20.69 1.29 -14.71
N GLY A 382 21.02 2.56 -14.57
CA GLY A 382 20.06 3.64 -14.37
C GLY A 382 20.75 4.94 -13.96
N ALA A 383 20.04 6.06 -14.02
CA ALA A 383 20.49 7.33 -13.46
C ALA A 383 20.28 7.35 -11.94
N LEU A 384 21.18 8.03 -11.23
CA LEU A 384 21.06 8.27 -9.78
C LEU A 384 20.97 9.77 -9.53
N HIS A 385 20.00 10.21 -8.72
CA HIS A 385 19.83 11.62 -8.35
C HIS A 385 19.60 11.78 -6.85
N ASN A 386 20.48 12.56 -6.20
CA ASN A 386 20.46 12.82 -4.75
C ASN A 386 20.58 11.53 -3.90
N VAL A 387 21.50 10.64 -4.29
CA VAL A 387 21.71 9.32 -3.68
C VAL A 387 23.09 9.23 -3.04
N VAL A 388 23.17 8.71 -1.81
CA VAL A 388 24.42 8.25 -1.20
C VAL A 388 24.70 6.82 -1.65
N LEU A 389 25.72 6.61 -2.48
CA LEU A 389 26.05 5.31 -3.06
C LEU A 389 27.17 4.59 -2.30
N THR A 390 26.89 3.36 -1.89
CA THR A 390 27.88 2.39 -1.39
C THR A 390 27.82 1.10 -2.20
N ALA A 391 28.98 0.53 -2.52
CA ALA A 391 29.08 -0.69 -3.32
C ALA A 391 30.23 -1.56 -2.81
N ASP A 392 30.01 -2.88 -2.74
CA ASP A 392 31.08 -3.84 -2.49
C ASP A 392 31.89 -4.15 -3.77
N ALA A 393 33.00 -4.89 -3.61
CA ALA A 393 33.88 -5.24 -4.73
C ALA A 393 33.22 -6.12 -5.81
N GLY A 394 32.12 -6.80 -5.49
CA GLY A 394 31.36 -7.64 -6.42
C GLY A 394 30.25 -6.88 -7.17
N SER A 395 30.08 -5.59 -6.89
CA SER A 395 28.97 -4.79 -7.39
C SER A 395 29.36 -3.88 -8.54
N ARG A 396 28.36 -3.50 -9.35
CA ARG A 396 28.52 -2.56 -10.46
C ARG A 396 27.31 -1.64 -10.60
N TRP A 397 27.58 -0.37 -10.84
CA TRP A 397 26.58 0.59 -11.32
C TRP A 397 27.01 1.14 -12.68
N THR A 398 26.10 1.08 -13.65
CA THR A 398 26.26 1.73 -14.96
C THR A 398 25.29 2.91 -15.05
N ALA A 399 25.81 4.13 -15.00
CA ALA A 399 25.02 5.34 -15.19
C ALA A 399 24.55 5.41 -16.66
N THR A 400 23.24 5.46 -16.88
CA THR A 400 22.64 5.51 -18.22
C THR A 400 22.38 6.95 -18.69
N ALA A 401 22.41 7.91 -17.77
CA ALA A 401 22.26 9.33 -18.03
C ALA A 401 23.04 10.14 -16.97
N ALA A 402 23.04 11.47 -17.13
CA ALA A 402 23.68 12.37 -16.16
C ALA A 402 23.17 12.08 -14.74
N SER A 403 24.10 11.94 -13.79
CA SER A 403 23.78 11.49 -12.43
C SER A 403 24.48 12.34 -11.38
N GLU A 404 23.87 12.43 -10.20
CA GLU A 404 24.35 13.20 -9.05
C GLU A 404 24.33 12.31 -7.80
N VAL A 405 25.51 12.03 -7.27
CA VAL A 405 25.69 11.08 -6.16
C VAL A 405 26.62 11.63 -5.07
N VAL A 406 26.45 11.10 -3.87
CA VAL A 406 27.42 11.23 -2.77
C VAL A 406 28.10 9.88 -2.58
N LEU A 407 29.44 9.85 -2.49
CA LEU A 407 30.19 8.59 -2.47
C LEU A 407 31.46 8.64 -1.61
N THR A 408 31.92 7.44 -1.23
CA THR A 408 33.22 7.21 -0.57
C THR A 408 34.22 6.67 -1.60
N ALA A 409 35.52 6.68 -1.25
CA ALA A 409 36.56 6.13 -2.12
C ALA A 409 36.33 4.66 -2.52
N ALA A 410 35.74 3.87 -1.62
CA ALA A 410 35.47 2.46 -1.85
C ALA A 410 34.43 2.20 -2.95
N SER A 411 33.54 3.15 -3.22
CA SER A 411 32.47 2.98 -4.23
C SER A 411 32.95 3.24 -5.66
N VAL A 412 34.03 3.98 -5.86
CA VAL A 412 34.50 4.41 -7.20
C VAL A 412 34.75 3.26 -8.17
N PRO A 413 35.38 2.12 -7.78
CA PRO A 413 35.63 1.02 -8.71
C PRO A 413 34.37 0.38 -9.29
N ALA A 414 33.22 0.53 -8.64
CA ALA A 414 31.94 -0.03 -9.09
C ALA A 414 31.26 0.82 -10.18
N ILE A 415 31.72 2.04 -10.43
CA ILE A 415 31.04 3.02 -11.30
C ILE A 415 31.54 2.87 -12.73
N ASP A 416 30.59 2.88 -13.67
CA ASP A 416 30.86 3.00 -15.10
C ASP A 416 29.79 3.85 -15.78
N ALA A 417 30.10 4.40 -16.94
CA ALA A 417 29.16 5.15 -17.76
C ALA A 417 29.61 5.13 -19.23
N PRO A 418 28.67 5.10 -20.20
CA PRO A 418 29.01 5.15 -21.61
C PRO A 418 29.51 6.55 -22.02
N LYS A 419 30.18 6.63 -23.17
CA LYS A 419 30.61 7.89 -23.77
C LYS A 419 29.47 8.91 -23.85
N GLY A 420 29.75 10.13 -23.40
CA GLY A 420 28.78 11.24 -23.37
C GLY A 420 27.94 11.33 -22.10
N VAL A 421 28.09 10.38 -21.16
CA VAL A 421 27.45 10.45 -19.83
C VAL A 421 28.45 10.94 -18.79
N THR A 422 28.03 11.91 -17.99
CA THR A 422 28.80 12.47 -16.87
C THR A 422 28.12 12.15 -15.55
N VAL A 423 28.87 11.56 -14.63
CA VAL A 423 28.49 11.38 -13.22
C VAL A 423 29.15 12.48 -12.40
N ARG A 424 28.34 13.29 -11.71
CA ARG A 424 28.81 14.27 -10.74
C ARG A 424 28.73 13.66 -9.35
N ALA A 425 29.82 13.79 -8.60
CA ALA A 425 29.96 13.17 -7.31
C ALA A 425 30.51 14.16 -6.28
N VAL A 426 29.97 14.07 -5.07
CA VAL A 426 30.51 14.76 -3.89
C VAL A 426 31.02 13.71 -2.91
N THR A 427 32.16 13.99 -2.27
CA THR A 427 32.73 13.09 -1.26
C THR A 427 31.89 13.10 0.02
N ALA A 428 31.53 11.92 0.53
CA ALA A 428 30.73 11.79 1.75
C ALA A 428 31.50 12.22 3.02
N ASP A 429 32.80 11.89 3.08
CA ASP A 429 33.66 11.92 4.26
C ASP A 429 35.02 12.58 4.00
N GLY A 430 35.23 13.18 2.82
CA GLY A 430 36.51 13.77 2.44
C GLY A 430 37.57 12.75 1.99
N SER A 431 37.24 11.45 1.95
CA SER A 431 38.16 10.38 1.54
C SER A 431 38.59 10.50 0.07
N LEU A 432 37.85 11.25 -0.75
CA LEU A 432 38.14 11.48 -2.15
C LEU A 432 38.50 12.94 -2.41
N LYS A 433 39.70 13.14 -2.96
CA LYS A 433 40.11 14.46 -3.46
C LYS A 433 39.32 14.81 -4.73
N PRO A 434 39.05 16.11 -4.98
CA PRO A 434 38.48 16.56 -6.24
C PRO A 434 39.32 16.09 -7.43
N GLN A 435 38.68 15.48 -8.42
CA GLN A 435 39.34 14.90 -9.59
C GLN A 435 38.36 14.62 -10.73
N HIS A 436 38.90 14.52 -11.94
CA HIS A 436 38.19 14.01 -13.11
C HIS A 436 38.73 12.63 -13.46
N ILE A 437 37.83 11.66 -13.62
CA ILE A 437 38.16 10.27 -13.92
C ILE A 437 37.45 9.87 -15.21
N GLN A 438 38.22 9.38 -16.19
CA GLN A 438 37.67 8.75 -17.38
C GLN A 438 37.24 7.31 -17.03
N LEU A 439 35.96 6.98 -17.25
CA LEU A 439 35.40 5.67 -16.96
C LEU A 439 35.66 4.68 -18.12
N LYS A 440 35.62 3.39 -17.81
CA LYS A 440 36.00 2.30 -18.73
C LYS A 440 35.18 2.30 -20.02
N SER A 441 33.88 2.59 -19.93
CA SER A 441 32.98 2.64 -21.08
C SER A 441 32.95 4.01 -21.80
N GLY A 442 33.85 4.93 -21.44
CA GLY A 442 34.05 6.21 -22.12
C GLY A 442 33.30 7.41 -21.53
N GLY A 443 32.49 7.22 -20.48
CA GLY A 443 31.89 8.32 -19.71
C GLY A 443 32.85 8.94 -18.70
N GLU A 444 32.38 9.95 -17.97
CA GLU A 444 33.20 10.72 -17.05
C GLU A 444 32.65 10.69 -15.62
N LEU A 445 33.54 10.63 -14.64
CA LEU A 445 33.22 10.87 -13.23
C LEU A 445 33.95 12.14 -12.76
N ILE A 446 33.17 13.12 -12.33
CA ILE A 446 33.66 14.39 -11.80
C ILE A 446 33.41 14.40 -10.29
N VAL A 447 34.49 14.33 -9.50
CA VAL A 447 34.43 14.43 -8.05
C VAL A 447 34.74 15.86 -7.63
N SER A 448 33.84 16.48 -6.88
CA SER A 448 34.05 17.79 -6.25
C SER A 448 34.16 17.69 -4.73
N ALA A 449 34.73 18.72 -4.12
CA ALA A 449 34.63 18.92 -2.69
C ALA A 449 33.16 19.19 -2.31
N ARG A 450 32.81 18.91 -1.05
CA ARG A 450 31.48 19.16 -0.50
C ARG A 450 31.29 20.62 -0.13
#